data_AF-A0A261C9B9-F1
#
_entry.id   AF-A0A261C9B9-F1
#
_cell.length_a   1.000
_cell.length_b   1.000
_cell.length_c   1.000
_cell.angle_alpha   90.00
_cell.angle_beta   90.00
_cell.angle_gamma   90.00
#
_symmetry.space_group_name_H-M   'P 1'
#
loop_
_entity.id
_entity.type
_entity.pdbx_description
1 polymer ?
#
loop_
_entity_poly.entity_id
_entity_poly.type
_entity_poly.pdbx_seq_one_letter_code
_entity_poly.pdbx_strand_id
1 'polypeptide(L)'
;MPALQPIWQHLPVHFKEDVVSKLDYNSRCQLRICSKEEKNLVDSRPVILDYLKYSITEVTFHAVEIPQKPAEVTMTDGDEETTRSLSENDAIDHLLLVFSNQKLIVDSFVFNVWGHDRTGHQFKLFKKLLPKIKERNLKLKVRNAVISTTFRHKDQYIEFVKNLDVESLISMKLRMSTRCQLSQLSRTEQWKKVKELEFETHDQMDPKWVSHVEKLDVWVKSLNAEAISKMIQNFISKQFPRGSYFSIRTMSPIINSRGSTLSNILKKFPIDAKDDAIKFRTITRSSIKSYFSSPLHTQKINMTDENNVFLIILCEKSFSGIVCGVNSFKDDLKKFILE
;
A
#
# COMPACT_ATOMS: atom_id res chain seq x y z
N MET A 1 -39.61 16.96 45.65
CA MET A 1 -39.14 17.35 44.31
C MET A 1 -38.50 16.13 43.66
N PRO A 2 -38.81 15.78 42.41
CA PRO A 2 -38.12 14.68 41.72
C PRO A 2 -36.64 15.05 41.58
N ALA A 3 -35.74 14.10 41.83
CA ALA A 3 -34.33 14.30 41.57
C ALA A 3 -34.12 14.62 40.08
N LEU A 4 -33.40 15.70 39.79
CA LEU A 4 -33.03 16.07 38.43
C LEU A 4 -32.25 14.90 37.81
N GLN A 5 -32.71 14.40 36.67
CA GLN A 5 -31.96 13.37 35.96
C GLN A 5 -30.63 13.95 35.45
N PRO A 6 -29.53 13.20 35.54
CA PRO A 6 -28.26 13.65 35.00
C PRO A 6 -28.38 13.86 33.50
N ILE A 7 -28.09 15.08 33.05
CA ILE A 7 -28.03 15.45 31.64
C ILE A 7 -26.58 15.47 31.17
N TRP A 8 -26.37 15.23 29.87
CA TRP A 8 -25.04 15.17 29.26
C TRP A 8 -24.15 16.38 29.64
N GLN A 9 -24.72 17.58 29.70
CA GLN A 9 -24.00 18.82 30.05
C GLN A 9 -23.34 18.75 31.45
N HIS A 10 -23.90 18.00 32.38
CA HIS A 10 -23.40 17.89 33.76
C HIS A 10 -22.38 16.75 33.96
N LEU A 11 -22.12 15.94 32.93
CA LEU A 11 -21.13 14.87 33.04
C LEU A 11 -19.70 15.43 33.07
N PRO A 12 -18.79 14.83 33.87
CA PRO A 12 -17.38 15.22 33.89
C PRO A 12 -16.73 15.14 32.51
N VAL A 13 -15.83 16.07 32.20
CA VAL A 13 -15.14 16.15 30.89
C VAL A 13 -14.44 14.83 30.55
N HIS A 14 -13.69 14.24 31.48
CA HIS A 14 -12.98 12.97 31.26
C HIS A 14 -13.92 11.83 30.84
N PHE A 15 -15.13 11.76 31.40
CA PHE A 15 -16.11 10.76 31.01
C PHE A 15 -16.60 10.97 29.57
N LYS A 16 -16.89 12.22 29.19
CA LYS A 16 -17.30 12.54 27.82
C LYS A 16 -16.19 12.24 26.81
N GLU A 17 -14.93 12.50 27.19
CA GLU A 17 -13.76 12.16 26.36
C GLU A 17 -13.64 10.64 26.12
N ASP A 18 -13.90 9.83 27.15
CA ASP A 18 -13.92 8.37 27.04
C ASP A 18 -15.05 7.88 26.13
N VAL A 19 -16.24 8.49 26.23
CA VAL A 19 -17.36 8.20 25.32
C VAL A 19 -16.97 8.54 23.89
N VAL A 20 -16.50 9.77 23.63
CA VAL A 20 -16.08 10.22 22.30
C VAL A 20 -15.02 9.31 21.70
N SER A 21 -14.10 8.80 22.52
CA SER A 21 -13.03 7.89 22.09
C SER A 21 -13.54 6.50 21.66
N LYS A 22 -14.78 6.14 22.03
CA LYS A 22 -15.45 4.89 21.66
C LYS A 22 -16.52 5.05 20.58
N LEU A 23 -16.92 6.29 20.25
CA LEU A 23 -17.89 6.55 19.20
C LEU A 23 -17.26 6.31 17.83
N ASP A 24 -18.04 5.69 16.93
CA ASP A 24 -17.73 5.63 15.50
C ASP A 24 -17.72 7.03 14.85
N TYR A 25 -17.18 7.12 13.66
CA TYR A 25 -16.98 8.32 12.88
C TYR A 25 -18.29 9.07 12.64
N ASN A 26 -19.37 8.35 12.34
CA ASN A 26 -20.67 8.95 12.05
C ASN A 26 -21.27 9.55 13.33
N SER A 27 -21.33 8.78 14.41
CA SER A 27 -21.74 9.22 15.74
C SER A 27 -20.94 10.42 16.22
N ARG A 28 -19.62 10.44 15.97
CA ARG A 28 -18.77 11.61 16.25
C ARG A 28 -19.12 12.81 15.40
N CYS A 29 -19.41 12.62 14.11
CA CYS A 29 -19.85 13.71 13.24
C CYS A 29 -21.19 14.29 13.72
N GLN A 30 -22.13 13.45 14.15
CA GLN A 30 -23.40 13.90 14.72
C GLN A 30 -23.19 14.67 16.04
N LEU A 31 -22.38 14.14 16.95
CA LEU A 31 -22.07 14.82 18.21
C LEU A 31 -21.37 16.17 17.98
N ARG A 32 -20.45 16.22 17.00
CA ARG A 32 -19.70 17.41 16.63
C ARG A 32 -20.58 18.57 16.17
N ILE A 33 -21.76 18.31 15.58
CA ILE A 33 -22.68 19.36 15.14
C ILE A 33 -23.67 19.80 16.22
N CYS A 34 -23.74 19.11 17.36
CA CYS A 34 -24.69 19.43 18.43
C CYS A 34 -24.41 20.77 19.14
N SER A 35 -23.15 21.11 19.42
CA SER A 35 -22.78 22.37 20.07
C SER A 35 -21.30 22.73 19.84
N LYS A 36 -20.89 23.95 20.20
CA LYS A 36 -19.48 24.36 20.16
C LYS A 36 -18.61 23.56 21.14
N GLU A 37 -19.16 23.23 22.31
CA GLU A 37 -18.46 22.46 23.34
C GLU A 37 -18.24 21.02 22.90
N GLU A 38 -19.27 20.38 22.35
CA GLU A 38 -19.17 19.02 21.81
C GLU A 38 -18.28 18.98 20.57
N LYS A 39 -18.33 20.00 19.71
CA LYS A 39 -17.38 20.16 18.63
C LYS A 39 -15.93 20.19 19.14
N ASN A 40 -15.64 21.01 20.14
CA ASN A 40 -14.29 21.12 20.71
C ASN A 40 -13.85 19.80 21.36
N LEU A 41 -14.77 19.10 22.04
CA LEU A 41 -14.52 17.80 22.64
C LEU A 41 -14.18 16.75 21.57
N VAL A 42 -15.01 16.61 20.53
CA VAL A 42 -14.79 15.68 19.42
C VAL A 42 -13.50 16.04 18.67
N ASP A 43 -13.30 17.33 18.37
CA ASP A 43 -12.11 17.86 17.69
C ASP A 43 -10.87 17.85 18.60
N SER A 44 -11.00 17.55 19.91
CA SER A 44 -9.84 17.39 20.82
C SER A 44 -9.16 16.04 20.63
N ARG A 45 -9.88 15.01 20.20
CA ARG A 45 -9.42 13.62 20.14
C ARG A 45 -9.08 13.16 18.72
N PRO A 46 -8.05 12.31 18.53
CA PRO A 46 -7.83 11.62 17.27
C PRO A 46 -9.09 10.86 16.82
N VAL A 47 -9.27 10.77 15.52
CA VAL A 47 -10.29 9.93 14.89
C VAL A 47 -9.56 8.96 13.99
N ILE A 48 -9.79 7.67 14.15
CA ILE A 48 -9.28 6.66 13.24
C ILE A 48 -10.47 6.17 12.44
N LEU A 49 -10.39 6.25 11.12
CA LEU A 49 -11.37 5.67 10.20
C LEU A 49 -10.74 4.43 9.59
N ASP A 50 -11.37 3.27 9.75
CA ASP A 50 -10.79 2.00 9.32
C ASP A 50 -10.60 1.96 7.79
N TYR A 51 -11.60 2.42 7.03
CA TYR A 51 -11.55 2.35 5.58
C TYR A 51 -12.20 3.56 4.91
N LEU A 52 -11.54 4.07 3.86
CA LEU A 52 -12.07 5.10 2.97
C LEU A 52 -11.68 4.78 1.53
N LYS A 53 -12.67 4.59 0.67
CA LYS A 53 -12.48 4.31 -0.76
C LYS A 53 -13.18 5.33 -1.62
N TYR A 54 -12.48 5.77 -2.66
CA TYR A 54 -13.04 6.50 -3.79
C TYR A 54 -12.84 5.65 -5.05
N SER A 55 -13.92 5.44 -5.80
CA SER A 55 -13.89 4.84 -7.13
C SER A 55 -14.54 5.77 -8.13
N ILE A 56 -13.70 6.37 -8.97
CA ILE A 56 -14.08 7.43 -9.90
C ILE A 56 -13.77 6.96 -11.32
N THR A 57 -14.72 7.15 -12.23
CA THR A 57 -14.54 6.86 -13.65
C THR A 57 -14.67 8.15 -14.46
N GLU A 58 -13.60 8.57 -15.13
CA GLU A 58 -13.62 9.67 -16.09
C GLU A 58 -13.98 9.14 -17.49
N VAL A 59 -15.09 9.64 -18.05
CA VAL A 59 -15.51 9.37 -19.43
C VAL A 59 -14.68 10.23 -20.40
N THR A 60 -14.33 9.67 -21.57
CA THR A 60 -13.58 10.41 -22.60
C THR A 60 -14.46 11.41 -23.34
N PHE A 61 -13.83 12.43 -23.92
CA PHE A 61 -14.51 13.35 -24.84
C PHE A 61 -15.05 12.67 -26.12
N HIS A 62 -14.52 11.50 -26.48
CA HIS A 62 -14.89 10.79 -27.72
C HIS A 62 -15.92 9.68 -27.51
N ALA A 63 -16.28 9.37 -26.26
CA ALA A 63 -17.30 8.39 -25.93
C ALA A 63 -18.61 9.10 -25.58
N VAL A 64 -19.24 9.70 -26.59
CA VAL A 64 -20.53 10.41 -26.48
C VAL A 64 -21.66 9.49 -25.97
N GLU A 65 -21.45 8.17 -26.03
CA GLU A 65 -22.45 7.14 -25.69
C GLU A 65 -22.22 6.44 -24.34
N ILE A 66 -21.16 6.74 -23.59
CA ILE A 66 -20.95 6.12 -22.26
C ILE A 66 -21.56 7.03 -21.18
N PRO A 67 -22.63 6.60 -20.50
CA PRO A 67 -23.21 7.39 -19.41
C PRO A 67 -22.16 7.60 -18.31
N GLN A 68 -22.05 8.84 -17.84
CA GLN A 68 -21.14 9.18 -16.76
C GLN A 68 -21.54 8.40 -15.51
N LYS A 69 -20.70 7.44 -15.11
CA LYS A 69 -20.91 6.70 -13.88
C LYS A 69 -20.61 7.62 -12.69
N PRO A 70 -21.50 7.72 -11.69
CA PRO A 70 -21.21 8.49 -10.49
C PRO A 70 -19.99 7.91 -9.77
N ALA A 71 -19.27 8.77 -9.06
CA ALA A 71 -18.22 8.34 -8.16
C ALA A 71 -18.83 7.53 -7.01
N GLU A 72 -18.24 6.39 -6.68
CA GLU A 72 -18.63 5.60 -5.52
C GLU A 72 -17.66 5.93 -4.37
N VAL A 73 -18.21 6.32 -3.23
CA VAL A 73 -17.45 6.57 -2.01
C VAL A 73 -17.92 5.60 -0.94
N THR A 74 -17.00 4.78 -0.44
CA THR A 74 -17.24 3.80 0.62
C THR A 74 -16.45 4.20 1.86
N MET A 75 -17.09 4.14 3.03
CA MET A 75 -16.48 4.39 4.33
C MET A 75 -16.84 3.24 5.27
N THR A 76 -15.86 2.72 5.99
CA THR A 76 -16.06 1.71 7.03
C THR A 76 -15.46 2.18 8.33
N ASP A 77 -16.20 1.98 9.42
CA ASP A 77 -15.74 2.19 10.78
C ASP A 77 -16.33 1.12 11.70
N GLY A 78 -15.47 0.26 12.27
CA GLY A 78 -15.90 -0.94 12.96
C GLY A 78 -16.74 -1.84 12.04
N ASP A 79 -17.95 -2.16 12.49
CA ASP A 79 -18.88 -3.03 11.77
C ASP A 79 -19.80 -2.27 10.79
N GLU A 80 -19.74 -0.94 10.75
CA GLU A 80 -20.57 -0.12 9.87
C GLU A 80 -19.86 0.19 8.54
N GLU A 81 -20.46 -0.20 7.43
CA GLU A 81 -20.04 0.20 6.08
C GLU A 81 -21.14 1.05 5.43
N THR A 82 -20.75 2.20 4.88
CA THR A 82 -21.62 3.07 4.10
C THR A 82 -21.03 3.30 2.72
N THR A 83 -21.85 3.10 1.68
CA THR A 83 -21.49 3.43 0.30
C THR A 83 -22.50 4.41 -0.27
N ARG A 84 -22.00 5.44 -0.94
CA ARG A 84 -22.83 6.46 -1.60
C ARG A 84 -22.31 6.77 -3.00
N SER A 85 -23.23 7.11 -3.89
CA SER A 85 -22.93 7.60 -5.23
C SER A 85 -22.95 9.13 -5.22
N LEU A 86 -21.88 9.75 -5.70
CA LEU A 86 -21.68 11.19 -5.76
C LEU A 86 -21.35 11.62 -7.19
N SER A 87 -21.62 12.88 -7.52
CA SER A 87 -20.99 13.47 -8.71
C SER A 87 -19.47 13.56 -8.51
N GLU A 88 -18.71 13.71 -9.59
CA GLU A 88 -17.24 13.87 -9.51
C GLU A 88 -16.84 15.05 -8.61
N ASN A 89 -17.51 16.19 -8.74
CA ASN A 89 -17.19 17.38 -7.96
C ASN A 89 -17.55 17.19 -6.48
N ASP A 90 -18.70 16.56 -6.19
CA ASP A 90 -19.11 16.27 -4.81
C ASP A 90 -18.16 15.27 -4.15
N ALA A 91 -17.63 14.29 -4.90
CA ALA A 91 -16.62 13.37 -4.40
C ALA A 91 -15.30 14.09 -4.06
N ILE A 92 -14.86 15.05 -4.88
CA ILE A 92 -13.70 15.91 -4.55
C ILE A 92 -13.98 16.69 -3.27
N ASP A 93 -15.12 17.38 -3.18
CA ASP A 93 -15.44 18.22 -2.02
C ASP A 93 -15.61 17.39 -0.76
N HIS A 94 -16.17 16.17 -0.87
CA HIS A 94 -16.23 15.18 0.19
C HIS A 94 -14.83 14.78 0.67
N LEU A 95 -13.90 14.45 -0.23
CA LEU A 95 -12.51 14.11 0.13
C LEU A 95 -11.84 15.25 0.89
N LEU A 96 -11.97 16.48 0.37
CA LEU A 96 -11.40 17.65 1.02
C LEU A 96 -12.01 17.88 2.40
N LEU A 97 -13.32 17.68 2.56
CA LEU A 97 -14.01 17.82 3.84
C LEU A 97 -13.52 16.78 4.87
N VAL A 98 -13.42 15.51 4.47
CA VAL A 98 -12.93 14.42 5.32
C VAL A 98 -11.54 14.75 5.86
N PHE A 99 -10.60 15.09 4.97
CA PHE A 99 -9.21 15.40 5.35
C PHE A 99 -9.01 16.83 5.90
N SER A 100 -10.04 17.67 5.94
CA SER A 100 -9.97 18.96 6.63
C SER A 100 -9.88 18.78 8.15
N ASN A 101 -10.29 17.62 8.69
CA ASN A 101 -10.03 17.28 10.08
C ASN A 101 -8.58 16.80 10.24
N GLN A 102 -7.70 17.67 10.75
CA GLN A 102 -6.28 17.38 10.96
C GLN A 102 -6.01 16.26 11.98
N LYS A 103 -7.00 15.84 12.77
CA LYS A 103 -6.87 14.73 13.73
C LYS A 103 -7.41 13.40 13.21
N LEU A 104 -8.00 13.41 12.02
CA LEU A 104 -8.40 12.17 11.33
C LEU A 104 -7.14 11.47 10.81
N ILE A 105 -7.08 10.16 11.03
CA ILE A 105 -6.15 9.24 10.40
C ILE A 105 -7.01 8.16 9.74
N VAL A 106 -6.78 7.89 8.46
CA VAL A 106 -7.44 6.78 7.77
C VAL A 106 -6.51 5.57 7.80
N ASP A 107 -6.96 4.43 8.32
CA ASP A 107 -6.13 3.24 8.39
C ASP A 107 -5.90 2.65 6.99
N SER A 108 -6.96 2.49 6.19
CA SER A 108 -6.86 2.07 4.79
C SER A 108 -7.56 3.04 3.84
N PHE A 109 -6.77 3.67 2.97
CA PHE A 109 -7.25 4.62 1.96
C PHE A 109 -7.08 4.05 0.56
N VAL A 110 -8.19 3.88 -0.16
CA VAL A 110 -8.20 3.37 -1.53
C VAL A 110 -8.66 4.48 -2.49
N PHE A 111 -7.79 4.86 -3.42
CA PHE A 111 -8.07 5.87 -4.42
C PHE A 111 -7.97 5.27 -5.82
N ASN A 112 -9.12 4.88 -6.37
CA ASN A 112 -9.25 4.28 -7.69
C ASN A 112 -9.78 5.31 -8.68
N VAL A 113 -8.98 5.63 -9.69
CA VAL A 113 -9.38 6.55 -10.76
C VAL A 113 -9.14 5.89 -12.11
N TRP A 114 -10.23 5.58 -12.80
CA TRP A 114 -10.21 4.93 -14.11
C TRP A 114 -10.55 5.95 -15.19
N GLY A 115 -9.64 6.15 -16.14
CA GLY A 115 -9.93 6.90 -17.36
C GLY A 115 -10.14 5.97 -18.54
N HIS A 116 -11.19 6.21 -19.33
CA HIS A 116 -11.35 5.55 -20.62
C HIS A 116 -10.39 6.09 -21.70
N ASP A 117 -9.74 7.24 -21.45
CA ASP A 117 -8.81 7.87 -22.38
C ASP A 117 -7.38 7.40 -22.09
N ARG A 118 -6.86 6.54 -22.97
CA ARG A 118 -5.45 6.09 -22.91
C ARG A 118 -4.51 7.10 -23.58
N THR A 119 -5.03 8.12 -24.26
CA THR A 119 -4.29 9.08 -25.09
C THR A 119 -4.25 10.50 -24.53
N GLY A 120 -5.21 10.85 -23.67
CA GLY A 120 -5.38 12.17 -23.07
C GLY A 120 -4.25 12.56 -22.13
N HIS A 121 -3.75 13.79 -22.30
CA HIS A 121 -2.55 14.25 -21.63
C HIS A 121 -2.73 14.54 -20.13
N GLN A 122 -3.92 14.76 -19.56
CA GLN A 122 -4.08 15.08 -18.13
C GLN A 122 -5.49 14.68 -17.63
N PHE A 123 -5.61 14.08 -16.44
CA PHE A 123 -6.91 13.79 -15.83
C PHE A 123 -7.54 15.07 -15.28
N LYS A 124 -8.82 15.32 -15.60
CA LYS A 124 -9.53 16.55 -15.17
C LYS A 124 -9.71 16.59 -13.65
N LEU A 125 -9.98 15.45 -13.03
CA LEU A 125 -10.12 15.29 -11.59
C LEU A 125 -8.90 15.84 -10.86
N PHE A 126 -7.68 15.46 -11.25
CA PHE A 126 -6.47 15.91 -10.58
C PHE A 126 -6.18 17.40 -10.79
N LYS A 127 -6.53 17.95 -11.96
CA LYS A 127 -6.47 19.40 -12.17
C LYS A 127 -7.37 20.17 -11.22
N LYS A 128 -8.51 19.60 -10.84
CA LYS A 128 -9.43 20.21 -9.87
C LYS A 128 -9.01 19.94 -8.43
N LEU A 129 -8.60 18.71 -8.13
CA LEU A 129 -8.30 18.22 -6.79
C LEU A 129 -7.00 18.81 -6.24
N LEU A 130 -5.90 18.76 -6.99
CA LEU A 130 -4.58 19.15 -6.49
C LEU A 130 -4.50 20.63 -6.08
N PRO A 131 -5.04 21.60 -6.86
CA PRO A 131 -5.08 22.99 -6.42
C PRO A 131 -5.87 23.16 -5.13
N LYS A 132 -7.04 22.53 -5.00
CA LYS A 132 -7.85 22.61 -3.78
C LYS A 132 -7.15 22.01 -2.55
N ILE A 133 -6.40 20.92 -2.72
CA ILE A 133 -5.56 20.35 -1.64
C ILE A 133 -4.49 21.36 -1.20
N LYS A 134 -3.80 21.99 -2.17
CA LYS A 134 -2.76 22.99 -1.91
C LYS A 134 -3.31 24.25 -1.24
N GLU A 135 -4.41 24.81 -1.77
CA GLU A 135 -5.09 25.99 -1.24
C GLU A 135 -5.50 25.81 0.22
N ARG A 136 -5.98 24.61 0.57
CA ARG A 136 -6.38 24.26 1.94
C ARG A 136 -5.23 23.75 2.81
N ASN A 137 -4.01 23.69 2.26
CA ASN A 137 -2.82 23.13 2.90
C ASN A 137 -3.08 21.75 3.56
N LEU A 138 -3.79 20.87 2.86
CA LEU A 138 -4.18 19.57 3.41
C LEU A 138 -3.05 18.56 3.31
N LYS A 139 -2.90 17.76 4.36
CA LYS A 139 -2.06 16.56 4.39
C LYS A 139 -2.96 15.36 4.66
N LEU A 140 -2.98 14.41 3.73
CA LEU A 140 -3.82 13.23 3.83
C LEU A 140 -3.14 12.24 4.78
N LYS A 141 -3.59 12.22 6.04
CA LYS A 141 -3.09 11.31 7.06
C LYS A 141 -3.67 9.92 6.85
N VAL A 142 -2.87 9.04 6.27
CA VAL A 142 -3.28 7.69 5.89
C VAL A 142 -2.17 6.71 6.26
N ARG A 143 -2.52 5.54 6.80
CA ARG A 143 -1.53 4.49 7.13
C ARG A 143 -1.23 3.60 5.95
N ASN A 144 -2.28 3.13 5.27
CA ASN A 144 -2.16 2.23 4.13
C ASN A 144 -2.82 2.86 2.90
N ALA A 145 -2.02 3.31 1.93
CA ALA A 145 -2.53 3.95 0.73
C ALA A 145 -2.53 2.98 -0.46
N VAL A 146 -3.69 2.73 -1.06
CA VAL A 146 -3.84 1.97 -2.31
C VAL A 146 -4.27 2.93 -3.40
N ILE A 147 -3.40 3.18 -4.37
CA ILE A 147 -3.67 4.11 -5.47
C ILE A 147 -3.65 3.32 -6.77
N SER A 148 -4.84 3.14 -7.36
CA SER A 148 -5.00 2.42 -8.62
C SER A 148 -5.50 3.36 -9.69
N THR A 149 -4.77 3.42 -10.80
CA THR A 149 -5.01 4.45 -11.80
C THR A 149 -4.41 4.11 -13.14
N THR A 150 -5.04 4.59 -14.21
CA THR A 150 -4.48 4.56 -15.56
C THR A 150 -3.60 5.79 -15.89
N PHE A 151 -3.11 6.54 -14.88
CA PHE A 151 -2.31 7.75 -15.08
C PHE A 151 -1.10 7.54 -16.00
N ARG A 152 -1.10 8.22 -17.14
CA ARG A 152 0.11 8.41 -17.95
C ARG A 152 0.84 9.71 -17.64
N HIS A 153 0.14 10.73 -17.15
CA HIS A 153 0.79 12.00 -16.81
C HIS A 153 1.58 11.87 -15.50
N LYS A 154 2.90 12.02 -15.60
CA LYS A 154 3.83 11.84 -14.50
C LYS A 154 3.54 12.80 -13.33
N ASP A 155 3.42 14.11 -13.58
CA ASP A 155 3.53 15.10 -12.50
C ASP A 155 2.34 15.09 -11.54
N GLN A 156 1.11 14.88 -12.04
CA GLN A 156 -0.10 14.84 -11.22
C GLN A 156 -0.09 13.69 -10.22
N TYR A 157 0.42 12.52 -10.66
CA TYR A 157 0.50 11.35 -9.80
C TYR A 157 1.51 11.53 -8.68
N ILE A 158 2.72 12.01 -9.02
CA ILE A 158 3.75 12.30 -8.01
C ILE A 158 3.25 13.35 -7.03
N GLU A 159 2.59 14.40 -7.54
CA GLU A 159 2.08 15.48 -6.71
C GLU A 159 0.98 15.01 -5.76
N PHE A 160 0.09 14.12 -6.20
CA PHE A 160 -0.89 13.51 -5.29
C PHE A 160 -0.21 12.73 -4.17
N VAL A 161 0.74 11.86 -4.49
CA VAL A 161 1.49 11.09 -3.48
C VAL A 161 2.21 12.03 -2.49
N LYS A 162 2.76 13.16 -2.97
CA LYS A 162 3.40 14.18 -2.10
C LYS A 162 2.46 14.84 -1.09
N ASN A 163 1.15 14.72 -1.27
CA ASN A 163 0.15 15.23 -0.31
C ASN A 163 -0.22 14.20 0.77
N LEU A 164 0.21 12.94 0.65
CA LEU A 164 0.13 12.00 1.76
C LEU A 164 1.08 12.43 2.88
N ASP A 165 0.59 12.36 4.11
CA ASP A 165 1.36 12.69 5.30
C ASP A 165 2.39 11.59 5.58
N VAL A 166 3.67 11.98 5.58
CA VAL A 166 4.81 11.06 5.67
C VAL A 166 4.89 10.35 7.02
N GLU A 167 4.47 11.00 8.10
CA GLU A 167 4.60 10.44 9.46
C GLU A 167 3.53 9.39 9.75
N SER A 168 2.34 9.54 9.15
CA SER A 168 1.27 8.55 9.28
C SER A 168 1.41 7.34 8.34
N LEU A 169 2.15 7.48 7.22
CA LEU A 169 2.18 6.51 6.13
C LEU A 169 3.09 5.31 6.42
N ILE A 170 2.50 4.12 6.46
CA ILE A 170 3.17 2.84 6.72
C ILE A 170 3.39 2.06 5.42
N SER A 171 2.35 1.97 4.59
CA SER A 171 2.37 1.20 3.34
C SER A 171 1.82 1.98 2.15
N MET A 172 2.36 1.69 0.96
CA MET A 172 1.78 2.13 -0.31
C MET A 172 1.65 0.99 -1.31
N LYS A 173 0.50 0.94 -1.99
CA LYS A 173 0.21 0.01 -3.08
C LYS A 173 -0.13 0.80 -4.33
N LEU A 174 0.65 0.63 -5.39
CA LEU A 174 0.58 1.42 -6.60
C LEU A 174 0.35 0.53 -7.82
N ARG A 175 -0.82 0.62 -8.45
CA ARG A 175 -1.13 -0.18 -9.64
C ARG A 175 -0.79 0.57 -10.92
N MET A 176 -0.36 -0.17 -11.94
CA MET A 176 -0.14 0.31 -13.31
C MET A 176 0.84 1.50 -13.43
N SER A 177 1.88 1.55 -12.59
CA SER A 177 2.87 2.63 -12.62
C SER A 177 3.90 2.43 -13.74
N THR A 178 4.21 3.49 -14.47
CA THR A 178 5.30 3.51 -15.46
C THR A 178 6.67 3.58 -14.78
N ARG A 179 7.74 3.14 -15.46
CA ARG A 179 9.12 3.32 -14.97
C ARG A 179 9.46 4.77 -14.61
N CYS A 180 8.98 5.73 -15.40
CA CYS A 180 9.23 7.15 -15.18
C CYS A 180 8.61 7.63 -13.86
N GLN A 181 7.35 7.25 -13.61
CA GLN A 181 6.67 7.55 -12.35
C GLN A 181 7.39 6.92 -11.16
N LEU A 182 7.72 5.62 -11.23
CA LEU A 182 8.44 4.93 -10.14
C LEU A 182 9.79 5.58 -9.82
N SER A 183 10.56 5.96 -10.84
CA SER A 183 11.83 6.69 -10.68
C SER A 183 11.67 8.03 -9.97
N GLN A 184 10.56 8.75 -10.21
CA GLN A 184 10.28 10.01 -9.53
C GLN A 184 9.72 9.79 -8.12
N LEU A 185 8.81 8.84 -7.96
CA LEU A 185 8.25 8.45 -6.67
C LEU A 185 9.34 7.99 -5.71
N SER A 186 10.32 7.21 -6.18
CA SER A 186 11.43 6.72 -5.34
C SER A 186 12.29 7.83 -4.74
N ARG A 187 12.15 9.07 -5.20
CA ARG A 187 12.85 10.26 -4.67
C ARG A 187 12.03 11.02 -3.64
N THR A 188 10.73 10.73 -3.49
CA THR A 188 9.83 11.36 -2.52
C THR A 188 10.08 10.85 -1.12
N GLU A 189 9.79 11.68 -0.11
CA GLU A 189 9.92 11.28 1.29
C GLU A 189 8.88 10.21 1.67
N GLN A 190 7.68 10.28 1.09
CA GLN A 190 6.65 9.25 1.26
C GLN A 190 7.17 7.87 0.89
N TRP A 191 7.83 7.75 -0.27
CA TRP A 191 8.40 6.49 -0.71
C TRP A 191 9.57 6.04 0.17
N LYS A 192 10.46 6.94 0.59
CA LYS A 192 11.66 6.58 1.37
C LYS A 192 11.35 6.13 2.81
N LYS A 193 10.21 6.55 3.38
CA LYS A 193 9.86 6.23 4.77
C LYS A 193 8.92 5.04 4.94
N VAL A 194 8.18 4.65 3.92
CA VAL A 194 7.29 3.48 4.03
C VAL A 194 8.07 2.20 4.29
N LYS A 195 7.47 1.33 5.11
CA LYS A 195 8.01 0.02 5.44
C LYS A 195 7.54 -1.05 4.46
N GLU A 196 6.38 -0.83 3.85
CA GLU A 196 5.75 -1.80 2.96
C GLU A 196 5.41 -1.17 1.62
N LEU A 197 5.80 -1.83 0.53
CA LEU A 197 5.52 -1.37 -0.83
C LEU A 197 4.96 -2.50 -1.68
N GLU A 198 3.89 -2.19 -2.40
CA GLU A 198 3.40 -3.01 -3.49
C GLU A 198 3.34 -2.19 -4.78
N PHE A 199 3.90 -2.67 -5.89
CA PHE A 199 3.67 -2.00 -7.17
C PHE A 199 3.69 -2.92 -8.39
N GLU A 200 3.00 -2.48 -9.43
CA GLU A 200 2.97 -3.13 -10.73
C GLU A 200 3.51 -2.21 -11.83
N THR A 201 4.36 -2.74 -12.70
CA THR A 201 4.90 -2.03 -13.86
C THR A 201 5.19 -2.96 -15.04
N HIS A 202 4.96 -2.48 -16.26
CA HIS A 202 5.34 -3.18 -17.50
C HIS A 202 6.82 -2.97 -17.87
N ASP A 203 7.63 -2.47 -16.93
CA ASP A 203 9.05 -2.21 -17.10
C ASP A 203 9.89 -3.08 -16.15
N GLN A 204 11.22 -2.92 -16.20
CA GLN A 204 12.13 -3.46 -15.19
C GLN A 204 12.19 -2.53 -13.98
N MET A 205 12.28 -3.10 -12.78
CA MET A 205 12.54 -2.35 -11.54
C MET A 205 14.03 -2.08 -11.33
N ASP A 206 14.35 -0.97 -10.67
CA ASP A 206 15.67 -0.76 -10.06
C ASP A 206 15.62 -1.18 -8.59
N PRO A 207 16.44 -2.15 -8.15
CA PRO A 207 16.54 -2.54 -6.74
C PRO A 207 16.80 -1.39 -5.77
N LYS A 208 17.45 -0.31 -6.23
CA LYS A 208 17.73 0.87 -5.39
C LYS A 208 16.45 1.55 -4.92
N TRP A 209 15.36 1.47 -5.68
CA TRP A 209 14.09 2.08 -5.29
C TRP A 209 13.52 1.44 -4.02
N VAL A 210 13.80 0.17 -3.76
CA VAL A 210 13.12 -0.62 -2.72
C VAL A 210 14.06 -1.11 -1.64
N SER A 211 15.30 -0.60 -1.60
CA SER A 211 16.34 -1.11 -0.72
C SER A 211 16.05 -0.95 0.77
N HIS A 212 15.18 -0.01 1.16
CA HIS A 212 14.79 0.26 2.56
C HIS A 212 13.54 -0.49 3.00
N VAL A 213 12.82 -1.11 2.07
CA VAL A 213 11.49 -1.67 2.31
C VAL A 213 11.60 -3.00 3.03
N GLU A 214 10.82 -3.17 4.10
CA GLU A 214 10.76 -4.41 4.89
C GLU A 214 9.87 -5.46 4.22
N LYS A 215 8.74 -5.05 3.62
CA LYS A 215 7.82 -5.97 2.89
C LYS A 215 7.54 -5.47 1.49
N LEU A 216 7.91 -6.26 0.50
CA LEU A 216 7.85 -5.86 -0.90
C LEU A 216 7.09 -6.88 -1.74
N ASP A 217 6.04 -6.44 -2.43
CA ASP A 217 5.34 -7.21 -3.46
C ASP A 217 5.39 -6.48 -4.80
N VAL A 218 5.97 -7.09 -5.83
CA VAL A 218 6.21 -6.41 -7.11
C VAL A 218 5.80 -7.28 -8.27
N TRP A 219 5.11 -6.68 -9.24
CA TRP A 219 4.88 -7.31 -10.55
C TRP A 219 5.54 -6.48 -11.65
N VAL A 220 6.58 -7.03 -12.28
CA VAL A 220 7.39 -6.36 -13.31
C VAL A 220 7.34 -7.12 -14.64
N LYS A 221 7.75 -6.48 -15.74
CA LYS A 221 7.85 -7.18 -17.03
C LYS A 221 8.92 -8.27 -17.02
N SER A 222 10.11 -7.93 -16.54
CA SER A 222 11.23 -8.85 -16.44
C SER A 222 12.17 -8.46 -15.30
N LEU A 223 12.98 -9.42 -14.85
CA LEU A 223 14.00 -9.24 -13.83
C LEU A 223 15.31 -9.83 -14.35
N ASN A 224 16.41 -9.09 -14.25
CA ASN A 224 17.71 -9.53 -14.72
C ASN A 224 18.59 -10.02 -13.55
N ALA A 225 19.66 -10.75 -13.86
CA ALA A 225 20.55 -11.34 -12.86
C ALA A 225 21.24 -10.31 -11.94
N GLU A 226 21.51 -9.10 -12.43
CA GLU A 226 22.11 -8.03 -11.63
C GLU A 226 21.12 -7.48 -10.59
N ALA A 227 19.85 -7.33 -10.99
CA ALA A 227 18.79 -6.92 -10.07
C ALA A 227 18.57 -7.96 -8.96
N ILE A 228 18.55 -9.24 -9.32
CA ILE A 228 18.48 -10.36 -8.36
C ILE A 228 19.64 -10.29 -7.36
N SER A 229 20.87 -10.19 -7.86
CA SER A 229 22.08 -10.09 -7.03
C SER A 229 22.02 -8.93 -6.03
N LYS A 230 21.62 -7.73 -6.50
CA LYS A 230 21.47 -6.54 -5.65
C LYS A 230 20.39 -6.70 -4.58
N MET A 231 19.27 -7.35 -4.90
CA MET A 231 18.21 -7.63 -3.93
C MET A 231 18.71 -8.58 -2.82
N ILE A 232 19.41 -9.66 -3.20
CA ILE A 232 20.03 -10.59 -2.24
C ILE A 232 21.03 -9.84 -1.36
N GLN A 233 21.95 -9.09 -1.97
CA GLN A 233 22.96 -8.33 -1.25
C GLN A 233 22.34 -7.34 -0.26
N ASN A 234 21.25 -6.67 -0.62
CA ASN A 234 20.56 -5.73 0.25
C ASN A 234 20.01 -6.44 1.51
N PHE A 235 19.42 -7.62 1.35
CA PHE A 235 18.87 -8.39 2.47
C PHE A 235 19.96 -9.01 3.36
N ILE A 236 21.09 -9.43 2.78
CA ILE A 236 22.22 -9.96 3.56
C ILE A 236 22.92 -8.84 4.34
N SER A 237 23.16 -7.70 3.70
CA SER A 237 23.93 -6.60 4.29
C SER A 237 23.17 -5.79 5.33
N LYS A 238 21.83 -5.86 5.34
CA LYS A 238 20.97 -5.15 6.29
C LYS A 238 20.34 -6.13 7.29
N GLN A 239 20.23 -5.69 8.54
CA GLN A 239 19.52 -6.44 9.58
C GLN A 239 18.01 -6.21 9.48
N PHE A 240 17.40 -6.75 8.42
CA PHE A 240 15.95 -6.74 8.30
C PHE A 240 15.32 -7.59 9.40
N PRO A 241 14.21 -7.13 10.02
CA PRO A 241 13.54 -7.88 11.07
C PRO A 241 12.94 -9.19 10.53
N ARG A 242 12.71 -10.12 11.45
CA ARG A 242 11.94 -11.34 11.15
C ARG A 242 10.59 -10.99 10.51
N GLY A 243 10.25 -11.68 9.42
CA GLY A 243 9.03 -11.43 8.66
C GLY A 243 9.18 -10.41 7.53
N SER A 244 10.34 -9.76 7.39
CA SER A 244 10.65 -8.99 6.18
C SER A 244 10.78 -9.90 4.97
N TYR A 245 10.30 -9.44 3.81
CA TYR A 245 10.33 -10.22 2.58
C TYR A 245 10.33 -9.35 1.32
N PHE A 246 10.73 -9.96 0.21
CA PHE A 246 10.33 -9.52 -1.12
C PHE A 246 9.72 -10.67 -1.93
N SER A 247 8.78 -10.33 -2.79
CA SER A 247 8.07 -11.24 -3.68
C SER A 247 7.92 -10.54 -5.03
N ILE A 248 8.79 -10.88 -5.98
CA ILE A 248 8.83 -10.28 -7.31
C ILE A 248 8.30 -11.28 -8.31
N ARG A 249 7.20 -10.95 -8.98
CA ARG A 249 6.62 -11.71 -10.08
C ARG A 249 6.98 -11.06 -11.40
N THR A 250 7.21 -11.86 -12.43
CA THR A 250 7.58 -11.37 -13.76
C THR A 250 6.57 -11.79 -14.81
N MET A 251 6.27 -10.90 -15.76
CA MET A 251 5.41 -11.22 -16.92
C MET A 251 6.11 -12.19 -17.88
N SER A 252 7.41 -11.97 -18.12
CA SER A 252 8.27 -12.86 -18.89
C SER A 252 9.06 -13.78 -17.94
N PRO A 253 9.37 -15.03 -18.34
CA PRO A 253 10.27 -15.89 -17.60
C PRO A 253 11.59 -15.19 -17.24
N ILE A 254 12.00 -15.28 -15.97
CA ILE A 254 13.31 -14.84 -15.49
C ILE A 254 14.37 -15.65 -16.21
N ILE A 255 14.15 -16.97 -16.31
CA ILE A 255 15.02 -17.87 -17.03
C ILE A 255 14.57 -17.94 -18.48
N ASN A 256 15.42 -17.48 -19.39
CA ASN A 256 15.16 -17.54 -20.82
C ASN A 256 16.36 -18.07 -21.59
N SER A 257 16.09 -18.82 -22.67
CA SER A 257 17.11 -19.45 -23.51
C SER A 257 18.03 -18.47 -24.23
N ARG A 258 17.73 -17.17 -24.21
CA ARG A 258 18.45 -16.11 -24.96
C ARG A 258 19.42 -15.28 -24.11
N GLY A 259 19.71 -15.66 -22.87
CA GLY A 259 20.80 -15.01 -22.10
C GLY A 259 20.70 -15.07 -20.58
N SER A 260 19.54 -15.44 -20.01
CA SER A 260 19.34 -15.59 -18.57
C SER A 260 19.19 -17.07 -18.22
N THR A 261 20.26 -17.86 -18.34
CA THR A 261 20.25 -19.24 -17.85
C THR A 261 20.33 -19.26 -16.32
N LEU A 262 19.84 -20.32 -15.69
CA LEU A 262 19.95 -20.51 -14.23
C LEU A 262 21.41 -20.36 -13.77
N SER A 263 22.34 -21.03 -14.46
CA SER A 263 23.77 -20.95 -14.17
C SER A 263 24.31 -19.51 -14.20
N ASN A 264 23.92 -18.70 -15.18
CA ASN A 264 24.35 -17.30 -15.27
C ASN A 264 23.80 -16.44 -14.13
N ILE A 265 22.58 -16.73 -13.65
CA ILE A 265 21.98 -16.03 -12.51
C ILE A 265 22.74 -16.42 -11.23
N LEU A 266 22.94 -17.71 -11.00
CA LEU A 266 23.61 -18.23 -9.79
C LEU A 266 25.06 -17.74 -9.70
N LYS A 267 25.80 -17.65 -10.82
CA LYS A 267 27.16 -17.09 -10.86
C LYS A 267 27.25 -15.62 -10.43
N LYS A 268 26.14 -14.89 -10.46
CA LYS A 268 26.08 -13.48 -10.01
C LYS A 268 25.60 -13.34 -8.58
N PHE A 269 25.30 -14.42 -7.87
CA PHE A 269 24.93 -14.31 -6.47
C PHE A 269 26.12 -13.73 -5.68
N PRO A 270 25.85 -12.92 -4.65
CA PRO A 270 26.90 -12.41 -3.78
C PRO A 270 27.53 -13.49 -2.88
N ILE A 271 27.08 -14.74 -3.01
CA ILE A 271 27.48 -15.90 -2.22
C ILE A 271 27.51 -17.14 -3.11
N ASP A 272 28.20 -18.19 -2.65
CA ASP A 272 28.20 -19.48 -3.33
C ASP A 272 26.82 -20.13 -3.32
N ALA A 273 26.37 -20.58 -4.50
CA ALA A 273 25.10 -21.27 -4.65
C ALA A 273 25.19 -22.71 -4.10
N LYS A 274 24.28 -23.08 -3.19
CA LYS A 274 24.27 -24.40 -2.52
C LYS A 274 23.02 -25.26 -2.77
N ASP A 275 21.93 -24.64 -3.23
CA ASP A 275 20.61 -25.25 -3.46
C ASP A 275 20.09 -26.14 -2.31
N ASP A 276 19.56 -25.49 -1.27
CA ASP A 276 18.92 -26.18 -0.15
C ASP A 276 17.60 -26.80 -0.60
N ALA A 277 17.53 -28.13 -0.71
CA ALA A 277 16.32 -28.83 -1.15
C ALA A 277 15.15 -28.68 -0.16
N ILE A 278 14.33 -27.63 -0.31
CA ILE A 278 13.18 -27.34 0.54
C ILE A 278 11.88 -27.85 -0.09
N LYS A 279 11.24 -28.82 0.57
CA LYS A 279 9.98 -29.41 0.10
C LYS A 279 8.77 -28.61 0.61
N PHE A 280 8.37 -27.56 -0.11
CA PHE A 280 7.25 -26.68 0.28
C PHE A 280 5.95 -27.42 0.59
N ARG A 281 5.53 -28.37 -0.25
CA ARG A 281 4.30 -29.15 -0.03
C ARG A 281 4.30 -29.91 1.30
N THR A 282 5.46 -30.42 1.71
CA THR A 282 5.63 -31.11 3.00
C THR A 282 5.46 -30.15 4.18
N ILE A 283 5.92 -28.90 4.03
CA ILE A 283 5.83 -27.87 5.07
C ILE A 283 4.40 -27.33 5.19
N THR A 284 3.73 -27.06 4.06
CA THR A 284 2.40 -26.42 4.09
C THR A 284 1.24 -27.38 4.29
N ARG A 285 1.38 -28.64 3.86
CA ARG A 285 0.27 -29.62 3.76
C ARG A 285 -0.95 -29.08 3.01
N SER A 286 -0.75 -28.06 2.16
CA SER A 286 -1.80 -27.29 1.50
C SER A 286 -1.35 -26.87 0.10
N SER A 287 -2.31 -26.48 -0.75
CA SER A 287 -2.00 -25.83 -2.03
C SER A 287 -1.20 -24.55 -1.79
N ILE A 288 0.02 -24.51 -2.32
CA ILE A 288 0.86 -23.31 -2.30
C ILE A 288 0.50 -22.37 -3.45
N LYS A 289 0.79 -21.08 -3.31
CA LYS A 289 0.57 -20.13 -4.40
C LYS A 289 1.26 -20.60 -5.68
N SER A 290 0.58 -20.45 -6.82
CA SER A 290 1.00 -21.03 -8.10
C SER A 290 2.42 -20.64 -8.52
N TYR A 291 2.86 -19.43 -8.19
CA TYR A 291 4.20 -18.95 -8.49
C TYR A 291 5.31 -19.56 -7.61
N PHE A 292 4.97 -20.33 -6.57
CA PHE A 292 5.90 -21.16 -5.80
C PHE A 292 5.84 -22.65 -6.16
N SER A 293 5.01 -23.05 -7.12
CA SER A 293 4.68 -24.47 -7.38
C SER A 293 5.84 -25.32 -7.93
N SER A 294 6.94 -24.70 -8.38
CA SER A 294 8.12 -25.38 -8.93
C SER A 294 9.37 -24.50 -8.75
N PRO A 295 9.97 -24.46 -7.55
CA PRO A 295 11.22 -23.75 -7.34
C PRO A 295 12.34 -24.39 -8.16
N LEU A 296 13.13 -23.54 -8.81
CA LEU A 296 14.30 -23.90 -9.61
C LEU A 296 15.60 -23.81 -8.79
N HIS A 297 15.58 -23.00 -7.73
CA HIS A 297 16.66 -22.89 -6.75
C HIS A 297 16.09 -22.38 -5.44
N THR A 298 16.52 -22.96 -4.33
CA THR A 298 16.24 -22.45 -2.99
C THR A 298 17.50 -22.39 -2.17
N GLN A 299 17.69 -21.35 -1.35
CA GLN A 299 18.88 -21.29 -0.51
C GLN A 299 18.65 -20.51 0.77
N LYS A 300 19.09 -21.08 1.88
CA LYS A 300 19.18 -20.47 3.19
C LYS A 300 20.52 -19.77 3.32
N ILE A 301 20.48 -18.58 3.87
CA ILE A 301 21.62 -17.70 4.02
C ILE A 301 21.60 -17.23 5.47
N ASN A 302 22.66 -17.55 6.21
CA ASN A 302 22.81 -17.07 7.57
C ASN A 302 22.91 -15.55 7.57
N MET A 303 22.18 -14.91 8.46
CA MET A 303 22.23 -13.46 8.64
C MET A 303 23.21 -13.09 9.76
N THR A 304 23.46 -11.80 9.93
CA THR A 304 24.29 -11.29 11.04
C THR A 304 23.63 -11.57 12.40
N ASP A 305 22.30 -11.49 12.47
CA ASP A 305 21.53 -11.95 13.62
C ASP A 305 21.36 -13.48 13.51
N GLU A 306 22.01 -14.21 14.40
CA GLU A 306 22.00 -15.68 14.45
C GLU A 306 20.60 -16.26 14.70
N ASN A 307 19.66 -15.45 15.20
CA ASN A 307 18.26 -15.87 15.36
C ASN A 307 17.49 -15.87 14.04
N ASN A 308 18.05 -15.31 12.97
CA ASN A 308 17.41 -15.15 11.68
C ASN A 308 18.16 -15.86 10.55
N VAL A 309 17.38 -16.37 9.60
CA VAL A 309 17.88 -16.96 8.35
C VAL A 309 17.13 -16.34 7.18
N PHE A 310 17.87 -15.95 6.15
CA PHE A 310 17.30 -15.42 4.93
C PHE A 310 17.14 -16.55 3.90
N LEU A 311 15.91 -16.83 3.49
CA LEU A 311 15.60 -17.81 2.46
C LEU A 311 15.36 -17.12 1.13
N ILE A 312 16.08 -17.51 0.09
CA ILE A 312 15.77 -17.15 -1.30
C ILE A 312 15.07 -18.29 -2.03
N ILE A 313 14.13 -17.93 -2.90
CA ILE A 313 13.35 -18.84 -3.72
C ILE A 313 13.32 -18.27 -5.14
N LEU A 314 13.91 -18.99 -6.09
CA LEU A 314 13.88 -18.64 -7.50
C LEU A 314 13.01 -19.65 -8.26
N CYS A 315 12.01 -19.15 -8.97
CA CYS A 315 11.15 -19.91 -9.86
C CYS A 315 11.26 -19.36 -11.29
N GLU A 316 10.59 -20.00 -12.25
CA GLU A 316 10.60 -19.56 -13.66
C GLU A 316 10.13 -18.11 -13.84
N LYS A 317 9.07 -17.70 -13.12
CA LYS A 317 8.42 -16.39 -13.23
C LYS A 317 8.35 -15.60 -11.92
N SER A 318 9.12 -16.01 -10.92
CA SER A 318 9.19 -15.26 -9.67
C SER A 318 10.53 -15.41 -8.97
N PHE A 319 10.88 -14.37 -8.23
CA PHE A 319 12.03 -14.35 -7.35
C PHE A 319 11.60 -13.76 -6.02
N SER A 320 11.80 -14.52 -4.95
CA SER A 320 11.33 -14.19 -3.62
C SER A 320 12.42 -14.40 -2.58
N GLY A 321 12.33 -13.64 -1.51
CA GLY A 321 13.21 -13.75 -0.36
C GLY A 321 12.43 -13.47 0.92
N ILE A 322 12.71 -14.19 2.00
CA ILE A 322 12.08 -13.97 3.31
C ILE A 322 13.09 -14.15 4.44
N VAL A 323 13.02 -13.26 5.43
CA VAL A 323 13.73 -13.40 6.72
C VAL A 323 12.86 -14.19 7.68
N CYS A 324 13.30 -15.40 8.01
CA CYS A 324 12.63 -16.29 8.95
C CYS A 324 13.41 -16.37 10.27
N GLY A 325 12.71 -16.58 11.38
CA GLY A 325 13.37 -16.98 12.62
C GLY A 325 13.88 -18.41 12.51
N VAL A 326 15.08 -18.72 12.99
CA VAL A 326 15.67 -20.08 12.93
C VAL A 326 14.75 -21.10 13.61
N ASN A 327 14.21 -20.76 14.79
CA ASN A 327 13.31 -21.62 15.56
C ASN A 327 11.86 -21.66 15.03
N SER A 328 11.51 -20.73 14.13
CA SER A 328 10.15 -20.59 13.60
C SER A 328 10.11 -20.70 12.07
N PHE A 329 11.16 -21.27 11.47
CA PHE A 329 11.39 -21.26 10.04
C PHE A 329 10.19 -21.79 9.23
N LYS A 330 9.61 -22.91 9.69
CA LYS A 330 8.48 -23.56 9.01
C LYS A 330 7.22 -22.71 9.07
N ASP A 331 6.97 -22.04 10.19
CA ASP A 331 5.77 -21.22 10.38
C ASP A 331 5.86 -19.93 9.56
N ASP A 332 7.02 -19.26 9.59
CA ASP A 332 7.27 -18.06 8.80
C ASP A 332 7.19 -18.36 7.29
N LEU A 333 7.82 -19.45 6.86
CA LEU A 333 7.74 -19.91 5.48
C LEU A 333 6.31 -20.26 5.09
N LYS A 334 5.56 -20.97 5.95
CA LYS A 334 4.18 -21.36 5.69
C LYS A 334 3.29 -20.13 5.48
N LYS A 335 3.41 -19.12 6.34
CA LYS A 335 2.67 -17.85 6.17
C LYS A 335 2.99 -17.24 4.81
N PHE A 336 4.27 -17.08 4.49
CA PHE A 336 4.72 -16.43 3.25
C PHE A 336 4.24 -17.08 1.94
N ILE A 337 4.17 -18.42 1.91
CA ILE A 337 3.81 -19.15 0.68
C ILE A 337 2.32 -19.48 0.57
N LEU A 338 1.53 -19.22 1.62
CA LEU A 338 0.08 -19.43 1.66
C LEU A 338 -0.70 -18.12 1.66
N GLU A 339 -0.34 -17.19 2.54
CA GLU A 339 -0.91 -15.84 2.69
C GLU A 339 -0.26 -14.88 1.70
#